data_AF-A0A7W0NY15-F1
#
_entry.id   AF-A0A7W0NY15-F1
#
_cell.length_a   1.000
_cell.length_b   1.000
_cell.length_c   1.000
_cell.angle_alpha   90.00
_cell.angle_beta   90.00
_cell.angle_gamma   90.00
#
_symmetry.space_group_name_H-M   'P 1'
#
loop_
_entity.id
_entity.type
_entity.pdbx_description
1 polymer ?
#
loop_
_entity_poly.entity_id
_entity_poly.type
_entity_poly.pdbx_seq_one_letter_code
_entity_poly.pdbx_strand_id
1 'polypeptide(L)'
;MSWLYSIVFAGLLFGSNGDNAIKPTRHAERSVPAAEIVVGDETEKFEQTYPLSRNGNVRVSNINGSVTVEAWDRDEVRLEATKLADSKETLADVDLKINATADSFSVEADYKAWKWNDKRVENRHRKLEVEFRLSVPRGAVLNEIETVNGSVTVSNFTNVTKVSAVNGSVVASNLRGTASLSTVNGQVTADFDRVEGSSKINLSTVNGQVNLTLPSDVNATVKADSLNGNIANDFGLPVRKGQYVGRDLYGRIGTGEAQIKLNSVNGGLSISRKNDGRSPNPATNLLPNKKADDDWDGDIDEKSSARSAAQIDREVARAVRDSRRVTAQSMKEAEKALEAIGPNLERLRINELKNLEKMKVDVDTMQLEKKQKENIYPQGWSSAVWFSGSPGIEKKRNSFAISG
;
A
#
# COMPACT_ATOMS: atom_id res chain seq x y z
N MET A 1 -31.10 -3.30 -67.48
CA MET A 1 -31.18 -2.32 -66.37
C MET A 1 -29.81 -2.33 -65.68
N SER A 2 -29.03 -1.25 -65.56
CA SER A 2 -29.35 0.18 -65.37
C SER A 2 -29.93 0.45 -63.97
N TRP A 3 -29.38 1.33 -63.11
CA TRP A 3 -28.21 2.21 -63.22
C TRP A 3 -27.71 2.69 -61.82
N LEU A 4 -26.54 3.35 -61.81
CA LEU A 4 -25.98 4.43 -60.97
C LEU A 4 -26.65 4.85 -59.61
N TYR A 5 -25.90 5.40 -58.63
CA TYR A 5 -25.15 6.67 -58.75
C TYR A 5 -23.87 6.82 -57.89
N SER A 6 -23.01 7.76 -58.33
CA SER A 6 -21.78 8.22 -57.67
C SER A 6 -21.69 9.75 -57.65
N ILE A 7 -21.04 10.32 -56.63
CA ILE A 7 -20.65 11.74 -56.44
C ILE A 7 -19.31 11.67 -55.66
N VAL A 8 -18.10 12.08 -56.09
CA VAL A 8 -17.55 13.23 -56.87
C VAL A 8 -17.54 14.52 -56.03
N PHE A 9 -16.50 15.35 -55.87
CA PHE A 9 -15.15 15.56 -56.47
C PHE A 9 -14.05 15.39 -55.37
N ALA A 10 -12.75 15.74 -55.41
CA ALA A 10 -11.75 16.32 -56.34
C ALA A 10 -10.32 15.98 -55.78
N GLY A 11 -9.17 16.25 -56.43
CA GLY A 11 -8.95 16.72 -57.81
C GLY A 11 -7.46 16.96 -58.15
N LEU A 12 -7.16 16.91 -59.46
CA LEU A 12 -6.10 17.61 -60.23
C LEU A 12 -4.67 17.80 -59.68
N LEU A 13 -3.68 17.27 -60.41
CA LEU A 13 -2.81 18.07 -61.31
C LEU A 13 -2.11 17.18 -62.36
N PHE A 14 -1.41 17.79 -63.35
CA PHE A 14 -1.00 17.16 -64.62
C PHE A 14 0.52 17.13 -64.88
N GLY A 15 0.95 16.17 -65.72
CA GLY A 15 2.21 16.19 -66.50
C GLY A 15 3.44 15.61 -65.79
N SER A 16 4.53 15.25 -66.48
CA SER A 16 4.77 15.03 -67.92
C SER A 16 6.10 14.26 -68.08
N ASN A 17 6.41 13.67 -69.24
CA ASN A 17 7.64 12.89 -69.44
C ASN A 17 8.93 13.72 -69.29
N GLY A 18 9.99 13.08 -68.78
CA GLY A 18 11.37 13.54 -68.83
C GLY A 18 12.33 12.34 -68.76
N ASP A 19 13.20 12.19 -69.76
CA ASP A 19 14.01 10.98 -69.97
C ASP A 19 15.37 10.98 -69.24
N ASN A 20 15.94 9.77 -69.13
CA ASN A 20 17.37 9.44 -68.96
C ASN A 20 18.10 9.87 -67.67
N ALA A 21 18.48 8.87 -66.84
CA ALA A 21 19.88 8.40 -66.77
C ALA A 21 20.07 7.17 -65.85
N ILE A 22 20.90 6.21 -66.30
CA ILE A 22 21.20 4.93 -65.62
C ILE A 22 22.16 5.11 -64.44
N LYS A 23 21.91 4.44 -63.30
CA LYS A 23 22.96 3.88 -62.41
C LYS A 23 22.51 2.52 -61.83
N PRO A 24 23.45 1.60 -61.52
CA PRO A 24 23.14 0.18 -61.34
C PRO A 24 22.56 -0.17 -59.97
N THR A 25 21.69 -1.19 -59.95
CA THR A 25 21.16 -1.81 -58.75
C THR A 25 22.24 -2.59 -57.99
N ARG A 26 22.54 -2.17 -56.75
CA ARG A 26 23.07 -3.10 -55.74
C ARG A 26 21.95 -4.03 -55.30
N HIS A 27 22.28 -5.30 -55.07
CA HIS A 27 21.33 -6.25 -54.47
C HIS A 27 20.92 -5.76 -53.08
N ALA A 28 19.63 -5.55 -52.87
CA ALA A 28 19.08 -5.39 -51.53
C ALA A 28 18.96 -6.78 -50.89
N GLU A 29 19.75 -7.01 -49.85
CA GLU A 29 19.58 -8.18 -48.99
C GLU A 29 18.18 -8.12 -48.37
N ARG A 30 17.45 -9.24 -48.39
CA ARG A 30 16.14 -9.33 -47.76
C ARG A 30 16.32 -9.35 -46.24
N SER A 31 16.17 -8.19 -45.60
CA SER A 31 15.92 -8.13 -44.18
C SER A 31 14.64 -8.90 -43.87
N VAL A 32 14.79 -10.06 -43.21
CA VAL A 32 13.65 -10.75 -42.59
C VAL A 32 13.13 -9.81 -41.50
N PRO A 33 11.81 -9.52 -41.43
CA PRO A 33 11.27 -8.73 -40.33
C PRO A 33 11.59 -9.45 -39.02
N ALA A 34 12.21 -8.75 -38.08
CA ALA A 34 12.48 -9.30 -36.76
C ALA A 34 11.13 -9.67 -36.13
N ALA A 35 11.00 -10.93 -35.68
CA ALA A 35 9.81 -11.36 -34.96
C ALA A 35 9.74 -10.57 -33.65
N GLU A 36 8.77 -9.68 -33.53
CA GLU A 36 8.47 -8.97 -32.30
C GLU A 36 8.02 -10.00 -31.26
N ILE A 37 8.90 -10.31 -30.31
CA ILE A 37 8.60 -11.24 -29.23
C ILE A 37 7.64 -10.51 -28.29
N VAL A 38 6.34 -10.70 -28.54
CA VAL A 38 5.27 -10.32 -27.60
C VAL A 38 5.42 -11.22 -26.38
N VAL A 39 6.24 -10.77 -25.42
CA VAL A 39 6.30 -11.34 -24.08
C VAL A 39 4.95 -11.03 -23.43
N GLY A 40 4.07 -12.03 -23.39
CA GLY A 40 2.80 -11.92 -22.68
C GLY A 40 3.03 -11.86 -21.17
N ASP A 41 2.24 -11.05 -20.48
CA ASP A 41 2.27 -10.98 -19.01
C ASP A 41 2.05 -12.38 -18.40
N GLU A 42 2.90 -12.74 -17.44
CA GLU A 42 2.77 -13.96 -16.65
C GLU A 42 1.74 -13.74 -15.53
N THR A 43 0.81 -14.68 -15.38
CA THR A 43 -0.31 -14.58 -14.43
C THR A 43 -0.39 -15.82 -13.55
N GLU A 44 -0.40 -15.62 -12.23
CA GLU A 44 -0.63 -16.68 -11.23
C GLU A 44 -1.93 -16.36 -10.48
N LYS A 45 -2.80 -17.36 -10.34
CA LYS A 45 -4.05 -17.24 -9.57
C LYS A 45 -4.04 -18.18 -8.39
N PHE A 46 -4.40 -17.63 -7.23
CA PHE A 46 -4.55 -18.33 -5.98
C PHE A 46 -5.98 -18.12 -5.46
N GLU A 47 -6.66 -19.20 -5.08
CA GLU A 47 -7.96 -19.13 -4.42
C GLU A 47 -7.96 -20.07 -3.21
N GLN A 48 -8.29 -19.53 -2.03
CA GLN A 48 -8.46 -20.33 -0.82
C GLN A 48 -9.49 -19.71 0.13
N THR A 49 -10.24 -20.57 0.81
CA THR A 49 -11.19 -20.20 1.87
C THR A 49 -10.61 -20.51 3.26
N TYR A 50 -10.89 -19.64 4.22
CA TYR A 50 -10.42 -19.71 5.61
C TYR A 50 -11.59 -19.46 6.58
N PRO A 51 -11.66 -20.12 7.75
CA PRO A 51 -12.70 -19.84 8.73
C PRO A 51 -12.53 -18.44 9.34
N LEU A 52 -13.64 -17.71 9.57
CA LEU A 52 -13.63 -16.44 10.32
C LEU A 52 -14.99 -16.20 10.99
N SER A 53 -14.99 -15.89 12.28
CA SER A 53 -16.18 -15.56 13.05
C SER A 53 -16.89 -14.31 12.50
N ARG A 54 -18.21 -14.20 12.73
CA ARG A 54 -19.06 -13.13 12.16
C ARG A 54 -18.56 -11.70 12.42
N ASN A 55 -17.83 -11.50 13.51
CA ASN A 55 -17.25 -10.22 13.93
C ASN A 55 -15.71 -10.25 13.94
N GLY A 56 -15.10 -11.23 13.25
CA GLY A 56 -13.66 -11.41 13.18
C GLY A 56 -12.95 -10.23 12.51
N ASN A 57 -11.67 -10.09 12.82
CA ASN A 57 -10.85 -8.96 12.40
C ASN A 57 -10.22 -9.24 11.04
N VAL A 58 -10.28 -8.28 10.11
CA VAL A 58 -9.66 -8.39 8.78
C VAL A 58 -8.60 -7.32 8.57
N ARG A 59 -7.43 -7.74 8.11
CA ARG A 59 -6.36 -6.90 7.58
C ARG A 59 -6.02 -7.32 6.14
N VAL A 60 -5.83 -6.35 5.26
CA VAL A 60 -5.29 -6.55 3.91
C VAL A 60 -4.24 -5.47 3.68
N SER A 61 -3.01 -5.85 3.31
CA SER A 61 -1.94 -4.92 2.97
C SER A 61 -1.37 -5.25 1.59
N ASN A 62 -1.27 -4.23 0.72
CA ASN A 62 -0.76 -4.35 -0.64
C ASN A 62 0.15 -3.17 -1.01
N ILE A 63 1.04 -3.37 -1.98
CA ILE A 63 1.89 -2.29 -2.52
C ILE A 63 1.42 -1.88 -3.91
N ASN A 64 1.20 -2.83 -4.83
CA ASN A 64 0.70 -2.53 -6.17
C ASN A 64 -0.51 -3.41 -6.49
N GLY A 65 -1.65 -2.79 -6.78
CA GLY A 65 -2.83 -3.45 -7.31
C GLY A 65 -4.11 -3.17 -6.53
N SER A 66 -5.24 -3.49 -7.16
CA SER A 66 -6.56 -3.24 -6.58
C SER A 66 -6.90 -4.19 -5.43
N VAL A 67 -7.64 -3.66 -4.45
CA VAL A 67 -8.15 -4.44 -3.31
C VAL A 67 -9.67 -4.32 -3.29
N THR A 68 -10.37 -5.42 -3.51
CA THR A 68 -11.83 -5.51 -3.45
C THR A 68 -12.23 -6.36 -2.24
N VAL A 69 -13.06 -5.82 -1.34
CA VAL A 69 -13.58 -6.53 -0.17
C VAL A 69 -15.10 -6.43 -0.17
N GLU A 70 -15.78 -7.55 -0.39
CA GLU A 70 -17.24 -7.63 -0.45
C GLU A 70 -17.80 -8.45 0.72
N ALA A 71 -18.86 -7.93 1.35
CA ALA A 71 -19.51 -8.62 2.44
C ALA A 71 -20.50 -9.71 1.99
N TRP A 72 -20.46 -10.88 2.63
CA TRP A 72 -21.37 -12.01 2.44
C TRP A 72 -21.90 -12.59 3.77
N ASP A 73 -22.84 -13.53 3.67
CA ASP A 73 -23.60 -14.07 4.81
C ASP A 73 -23.01 -15.36 5.42
N ARG A 74 -21.77 -15.72 5.04
CA ARG A 74 -21.03 -16.89 5.51
C ARG A 74 -20.00 -16.52 6.59
N ASP A 75 -19.65 -17.52 7.40
CA ASP A 75 -18.73 -17.40 8.55
C ASP A 75 -17.33 -17.91 8.17
N GLU A 76 -16.88 -17.45 7.00
CA GLU A 76 -15.61 -17.78 6.36
C GLU A 76 -15.13 -16.57 5.53
N VAL A 77 -13.85 -16.51 5.20
CA VAL A 77 -13.26 -15.58 4.23
C VAL A 77 -12.77 -16.36 3.02
N ARG A 78 -13.25 -16.00 1.82
CA ARG A 78 -12.70 -16.51 0.56
C ARG A 78 -11.78 -15.45 -0.03
N LEU A 79 -10.50 -15.79 -0.17
CA LEU A 79 -9.48 -14.97 -0.80
C LEU A 79 -9.24 -15.49 -2.22
N GLU A 80 -9.53 -14.66 -3.22
CA GLU A 80 -8.95 -14.76 -4.55
C GLU A 80 -7.79 -13.74 -4.64
N ALA A 81 -6.62 -14.19 -5.09
CA ALA A 81 -5.47 -13.34 -5.39
C ALA A 81 -4.98 -13.62 -6.81
N THR A 82 -4.78 -12.58 -7.62
CA THR A 82 -4.18 -12.69 -8.96
C THR A 82 -2.89 -11.88 -8.99
N LYS A 83 -1.75 -12.57 -9.13
CA LYS A 83 -0.46 -11.93 -9.41
C LYS A 83 -0.33 -11.74 -10.91
N LEU A 84 0.14 -10.57 -11.33
CA LEU A 84 0.39 -10.21 -12.73
C LEU A 84 1.80 -9.61 -12.84
N ALA A 85 2.63 -10.18 -13.72
CA ALA A 85 4.04 -9.80 -13.84
C ALA A 85 4.55 -9.78 -15.30
N ASP A 86 5.62 -9.04 -15.56
CA ASP A 86 6.32 -9.05 -16.85
C ASP A 86 7.16 -10.33 -17.10
N SER A 87 7.36 -11.18 -16.08
CA SER A 87 8.05 -12.46 -16.21
C SER A 87 7.80 -13.41 -15.03
N LYS A 88 8.16 -14.69 -15.18
CA LYS A 88 8.12 -15.66 -14.06
C LYS A 88 9.15 -15.36 -12.96
N GLU A 89 10.23 -14.64 -13.26
CA GLU A 89 11.21 -14.24 -12.24
C GLU A 89 10.64 -13.15 -11.34
N THR A 90 10.04 -12.11 -11.93
CA THR A 90 9.39 -11.02 -11.19
C THR A 90 8.12 -11.49 -10.48
N LEU A 91 7.38 -12.47 -11.02
CA LEU A 91 6.25 -13.09 -10.31
C LEU A 91 6.69 -13.83 -9.03
N ALA A 92 7.90 -14.40 -9.03
CA ALA A 92 8.50 -15.05 -7.84
C ALA A 92 9.09 -14.04 -6.83
N ASP A 93 9.14 -12.74 -7.17
CA ASP A 93 9.59 -11.67 -6.27
C ASP A 93 8.48 -11.13 -5.36
N VAL A 94 7.25 -11.68 -5.42
CA VAL A 94 6.16 -11.43 -4.46
C VAL A 94 5.60 -12.72 -3.85
N ASP A 95 5.65 -12.82 -2.52
CA ASP A 95 5.01 -13.88 -1.74
C ASP A 95 3.70 -13.37 -1.11
N LEU A 96 2.75 -14.27 -0.85
CA LEU A 96 1.51 -13.93 -0.13
C LEU A 96 1.61 -14.46 1.31
N LYS A 97 1.85 -13.56 2.27
CA LYS A 97 1.80 -13.89 3.70
C LYS A 97 0.34 -13.93 4.13
N ILE A 98 -0.17 -15.10 4.48
CA ILE A 98 -1.55 -15.29 4.94
C ILE A 98 -1.51 -15.88 6.35
N ASN A 99 -2.15 -15.20 7.30
CA ASN A 99 -2.42 -15.72 8.64
C ASN A 99 -3.93 -15.76 8.85
N ALA A 100 -4.46 -16.92 9.25
CA ALA A 100 -5.88 -17.09 9.50
C ALA A 100 -6.10 -17.82 10.84
N THR A 101 -6.99 -17.26 11.66
CA THR A 101 -7.52 -17.85 12.89
C THR A 101 -9.02 -17.64 12.90
N ALA A 102 -9.73 -18.29 13.83
CA ALA A 102 -11.17 -18.12 13.97
C ALA A 102 -11.62 -16.66 14.18
N ASP A 103 -10.77 -15.77 14.71
CA ASP A 103 -11.13 -14.37 15.02
C ASP A 103 -10.27 -13.32 14.30
N SER A 104 -9.33 -13.75 13.44
CA SER A 104 -8.45 -12.86 12.69
C SER A 104 -8.03 -13.44 11.34
N PHE A 105 -8.26 -12.69 10.27
CA PHE A 105 -7.69 -12.95 8.94
C PHE A 105 -6.76 -11.79 8.53
N SER A 106 -5.56 -12.11 8.08
CA SER A 106 -4.64 -11.13 7.48
C SER A 106 -4.00 -11.68 6.22
N VAL A 107 -4.00 -10.88 5.14
CA VAL A 107 -3.17 -11.12 3.95
C VAL A 107 -2.29 -9.90 3.67
N GLU A 108 -1.01 -10.15 3.37
CA GLU A 108 0.01 -9.17 3.02
C GLU A 108 0.74 -9.65 1.75
N ALA A 109 0.82 -8.79 0.73
CA ALA A 109 1.69 -9.03 -0.42
C ALA A 109 3.12 -8.59 -0.08
N ASP A 110 4.02 -9.56 0.15
CA ASP A 110 5.42 -9.31 0.52
C ASP A 110 6.31 -9.24 -0.74
N TYR A 111 6.64 -8.02 -1.14
CA TYR A 111 7.54 -7.75 -2.27
C TYR A 111 8.99 -7.82 -1.79
N LYS A 112 9.81 -8.66 -2.41
CA LYS A 112 11.22 -8.95 -2.02
C LYS A 112 12.16 -7.79 -2.39
N ALA A 113 11.98 -6.66 -1.71
CA ALA A 113 12.53 -5.34 -2.04
C ALA A 113 14.07 -5.28 -2.13
N TRP A 114 14.80 -6.24 -1.55
CA TRP A 114 16.26 -6.29 -1.59
C TRP A 114 16.85 -6.45 -3.01
N LYS A 115 16.07 -6.97 -3.98
CA LYS A 115 16.45 -6.97 -5.40
C LYS A 115 16.32 -5.60 -6.11
N TRP A 116 15.62 -4.62 -5.52
CA TRP A 116 15.34 -3.34 -6.20
C TRP A 116 16.57 -2.42 -6.30
N ASN A 117 17.59 -2.64 -5.46
CA ASN A 117 18.81 -1.82 -5.43
C ASN A 117 19.85 -2.16 -6.53
N ASP A 118 19.62 -3.14 -7.41
CA ASP A 118 20.55 -3.38 -8.54
C ASP A 118 20.33 -2.38 -9.67
N LYS A 119 21.23 -1.37 -9.70
CA LYS A 119 21.32 -0.33 -10.75
C LYS A 119 21.50 -0.89 -12.17
N ARG A 120 21.83 -2.17 -12.35
CA ARG A 120 21.90 -2.81 -13.67
C ARG A 120 20.53 -3.03 -14.31
N VAL A 121 19.43 -2.90 -13.55
CA VAL A 121 18.05 -3.13 -14.02
C VAL A 121 17.21 -1.85 -14.06
N GLU A 122 17.85 -0.69 -13.93
CA GLU A 122 17.25 0.67 -13.87
C GLU A 122 16.41 1.06 -15.11
N ASN A 123 16.57 0.35 -16.23
CA ASN A 123 15.88 0.58 -17.51
C ASN A 123 14.69 -0.36 -17.81
N ARG A 124 14.23 -1.20 -16.86
CA ARG A 124 13.03 -2.04 -17.07
C ARG A 124 11.84 -1.51 -16.28
N HIS A 125 10.75 -1.23 -16.99
CA HIS A 125 9.42 -1.00 -16.41
C HIS A 125 8.86 -2.33 -15.87
N ARG A 126 9.43 -2.83 -14.76
CA ARG A 126 8.99 -4.06 -14.11
C ARG A 126 7.52 -3.94 -13.72
N LYS A 127 6.65 -4.65 -14.45
CA LYS A 127 5.25 -4.82 -14.06
C LYS A 127 5.19 -5.91 -12.99
N LEU A 128 4.69 -5.56 -11.81
CA LEU A 128 4.39 -6.52 -10.74
C LEU A 128 3.24 -5.99 -9.89
N GLU A 129 2.08 -6.63 -10.03
CA GLU A 129 0.80 -6.25 -9.46
C GLU A 129 0.14 -7.46 -8.80
N VAL A 130 -0.56 -7.23 -7.69
CA VAL A 130 -1.39 -8.23 -7.01
C VAL A 130 -2.80 -7.66 -6.87
N GLU A 131 -3.76 -8.22 -7.61
CA GLU A 131 -5.19 -7.98 -7.33
C GLU A 131 -5.65 -8.88 -6.19
N PHE A 132 -6.29 -8.29 -5.18
CA PHE A 132 -6.98 -9.03 -4.11
C PHE A 132 -8.50 -8.87 -4.24
N ARG A 133 -9.23 -10.00 -4.19
CA ARG A 133 -10.70 -10.03 -4.07
C ARG A 133 -11.07 -10.91 -2.89
N LEU A 134 -11.72 -10.34 -1.88
CA LEU A 134 -12.11 -11.02 -0.66
C LEU A 134 -13.64 -11.03 -0.51
N SER A 135 -14.21 -12.19 -0.22
CA SER A 135 -15.58 -12.30 0.33
C SER A 135 -15.49 -12.54 1.84
N VAL A 136 -16.16 -11.70 2.64
CA VAL A 136 -15.93 -11.57 4.10
C VAL A 136 -17.25 -11.47 4.88
N PRO A 137 -17.40 -11.97 6.13
CA PRO A 137 -18.65 -11.87 6.88
C PRO A 137 -19.13 -10.41 7.07
N ARG A 138 -20.45 -10.12 6.95
CA ARG A 138 -20.98 -8.72 7.02
C ARG A 138 -20.68 -7.96 8.31
N GLY A 139 -20.56 -8.68 9.43
CA GLY A 139 -20.23 -8.10 10.74
C GLY A 139 -18.73 -7.95 11.00
N ALA A 140 -17.86 -8.38 10.09
CA ALA A 140 -16.42 -8.40 10.29
C ALA A 140 -15.85 -6.98 10.49
N VAL A 141 -14.81 -6.89 11.32
CA VAL A 141 -14.13 -5.65 11.66
C VAL A 141 -12.98 -5.44 10.67
N LEU A 142 -13.18 -4.56 9.69
CA LEU A 142 -12.14 -4.20 8.72
C LEU A 142 -11.22 -3.14 9.37
N ASN A 143 -10.28 -3.58 10.22
CA ASN A 143 -9.39 -2.69 10.97
C ASN A 143 -8.38 -1.98 10.08
N GLU A 144 -7.97 -2.59 8.97
CA GLU A 144 -6.80 -2.16 8.20
C GLU A 144 -6.82 -2.75 6.79
N ILE A 145 -7.50 -2.07 5.87
CA ILE A 145 -7.43 -2.37 4.43
C ILE A 145 -6.57 -1.28 3.79
N GLU A 146 -5.36 -1.63 3.35
CA GLU A 146 -4.39 -0.65 2.85
C GLU A 146 -3.76 -1.03 1.50
N THR A 147 -3.46 0.00 0.68
CA THR A 147 -2.68 -0.14 -0.55
C THR A 147 -1.82 1.09 -0.82
N VAL A 148 -0.60 0.89 -1.34
CA VAL A 148 0.26 2.02 -1.74
C VAL A 148 -0.14 2.55 -3.12
N ASN A 149 -0.27 1.68 -4.12
CA ASN A 149 -0.61 2.04 -5.50
C ASN A 149 -1.76 1.16 -6.01
N GLY A 150 -3.00 1.64 -5.88
CA GLY A 150 -4.18 0.88 -6.27
C GLY A 150 -5.47 1.48 -5.73
N SER A 151 -6.61 1.10 -6.32
CA SER A 151 -7.92 1.42 -5.77
C SER A 151 -8.32 0.42 -4.68
N VAL A 152 -9.07 0.90 -3.69
CA VAL A 152 -9.72 0.02 -2.69
C VAL A 152 -11.24 0.15 -2.83
N THR A 153 -11.93 -0.98 -2.97
CA THR A 153 -13.40 -1.05 -3.03
C THR A 153 -13.92 -1.91 -1.89
N VAL A 154 -14.86 -1.39 -1.11
CA VAL A 154 -15.47 -2.06 0.05
C VAL A 154 -17.00 -2.00 -0.05
N SER A 155 -17.71 -3.13 0.06
CA SER A 155 -19.17 -3.18 -0.11
C SER A 155 -19.94 -3.93 0.99
N ASN A 156 -21.09 -3.37 1.39
CA ASN A 156 -22.13 -4.05 2.17
C ASN A 156 -21.80 -4.39 3.65
N PHE A 157 -20.88 -3.66 4.30
CA PHE A 157 -20.46 -3.90 5.70
C PHE A 157 -21.30 -3.16 6.75
N THR A 158 -21.56 -3.83 7.88
CA THR A 158 -22.36 -3.28 8.99
C THR A 158 -21.55 -2.82 10.20
N ASN A 159 -20.24 -3.12 10.24
CA ASN A 159 -19.37 -2.83 11.39
C ASN A 159 -18.28 -1.80 11.03
N VAL A 160 -17.25 -1.65 11.87
CA VAL A 160 -16.11 -0.73 11.67
C VAL A 160 -15.38 -1.02 10.36
N THR A 161 -15.21 0.02 9.54
CA THR A 161 -14.51 -0.01 8.25
C THR A 161 -13.40 1.04 8.19
N LYS A 162 -12.13 0.63 8.31
CA LYS A 162 -10.95 1.51 8.18
C LYS A 162 -10.15 1.15 6.93
N VAL A 163 -9.98 2.14 6.04
CA VAL A 163 -9.34 2.01 4.74
C VAL A 163 -8.36 3.15 4.48
N SER A 164 -7.18 2.84 3.94
CA SER A 164 -6.12 3.80 3.63
C SER A 164 -5.43 3.50 2.31
N ALA A 165 -5.41 4.46 1.39
CA ALA A 165 -4.61 4.40 0.17
C ALA A 165 -3.50 5.48 0.18
N VAL A 166 -2.43 5.30 -0.60
CA VAL A 166 -1.50 6.40 -0.90
C VAL A 166 -1.80 6.99 -2.27
N ASN A 167 -1.72 6.17 -3.32
CA ASN A 167 -2.01 6.56 -4.71
C ASN A 167 -3.18 5.72 -5.24
N GLY A 168 -4.38 6.26 -5.18
CA GLY A 168 -5.59 5.60 -5.65
C GLY A 168 -6.86 6.03 -4.93
N SER A 169 -8.00 5.70 -5.53
CA SER A 169 -9.32 6.03 -4.99
C SER A 169 -9.82 4.97 -4.01
N VAL A 170 -10.48 5.43 -2.94
CA VAL A 170 -11.16 4.58 -1.97
C VAL A 170 -12.67 4.72 -2.18
N VAL A 171 -13.34 3.61 -2.46
CA VAL A 171 -14.79 3.54 -2.68
C VAL A 171 -15.40 2.61 -1.64
N ALA A 172 -16.31 3.11 -0.82
CA ALA A 172 -17.09 2.30 0.10
C ALA A 172 -18.59 2.48 -0.17
N SER A 173 -19.33 1.39 -0.25
CA SER A 173 -20.73 1.38 -0.70
C SER A 173 -21.64 0.56 0.22
N ASN A 174 -22.88 1.04 0.44
CA ASN A 174 -23.87 0.36 1.28
C ASN A 174 -23.35 0.10 2.71
N LEU A 175 -22.64 1.08 3.30
CA LEU A 175 -22.17 1.00 4.69
C LEU A 175 -23.30 1.26 5.68
N ARG A 176 -23.22 0.65 6.86
CA ARG A 176 -24.11 0.94 8.01
C ARG A 176 -23.41 1.27 9.33
N GLY A 177 -22.11 0.94 9.44
CA GLY A 177 -21.34 1.08 10.68
C GLY A 177 -20.55 2.40 10.83
N THR A 178 -19.43 2.32 11.54
CA THR A 178 -18.42 3.39 11.68
C THR A 178 -17.38 3.28 10.56
N ALA A 179 -16.94 4.39 9.98
CA ALA A 179 -15.98 4.40 8.88
C ALA A 179 -14.83 5.40 9.07
N SER A 180 -13.64 5.01 8.64
CA SER A 180 -12.46 5.87 8.54
C SER A 180 -11.76 5.62 7.19
N LEU A 181 -12.08 6.43 6.18
CA LEU A 181 -11.57 6.26 4.82
C LEU A 181 -10.58 7.37 4.48
N SER A 182 -9.41 7.02 3.96
CA SER A 182 -8.33 7.96 3.69
C SER A 182 -7.57 7.66 2.41
N THR A 183 -7.13 8.69 1.70
CA THR A 183 -6.13 8.59 0.63
C THR A 183 -5.18 9.79 0.62
N VAL A 184 -3.99 9.68 0.02
CA VAL A 184 -3.12 10.85 -0.20
C VAL A 184 -3.44 11.47 -1.56
N ASN A 185 -3.38 10.68 -2.64
CA ASN A 185 -3.65 11.10 -4.00
C ASN A 185 -4.79 10.25 -4.59
N GLY A 186 -6.01 10.78 -4.58
CA GLY A 186 -7.18 10.05 -5.06
C GLY A 186 -8.51 10.56 -4.52
N GLN A 187 -9.60 9.99 -5.02
CA GLN A 187 -10.96 10.29 -4.59
C GLN A 187 -11.36 9.38 -3.43
N VAL A 188 -12.10 9.93 -2.45
CA VAL A 188 -12.77 9.13 -1.42
C VAL A 188 -14.28 9.22 -1.67
N THR A 189 -14.92 8.09 -1.94
CA THR A 189 -16.38 8.00 -2.13
C THR A 189 -16.97 7.08 -1.08
N ALA A 190 -17.99 7.53 -0.35
CA ALA A 190 -18.69 6.75 0.67
C ALA A 190 -20.21 6.85 0.52
N ASP A 191 -20.90 5.72 0.32
CA ASP A 191 -22.36 5.62 0.42
C ASP A 191 -22.76 4.89 1.71
N PHE A 192 -23.62 5.55 2.49
CA PHE A 192 -24.28 4.97 3.65
C PHE A 192 -25.73 4.63 3.34
N ASP A 193 -26.17 3.47 3.81
CA ASP A 193 -27.56 3.02 3.73
C ASP A 193 -28.32 3.23 5.03
N ARG A 194 -27.58 3.22 6.15
CA ARG A 194 -28.02 3.63 7.48
C ARG A 194 -26.85 4.29 8.17
N VAL A 195 -27.14 5.20 9.10
CA VAL A 195 -26.15 5.72 10.05
C VAL A 195 -26.78 5.60 11.43
N GLU A 196 -26.07 4.98 12.37
CA GLU A 196 -26.59 4.70 13.71
C GLU A 196 -26.15 5.78 14.71
N GLY A 197 -26.89 5.93 15.81
CA GLY A 197 -26.78 7.04 16.79
C GLY A 197 -25.50 7.12 17.62
N SER A 198 -24.42 6.46 17.18
CA SER A 198 -23.07 6.55 17.75
C SER A 198 -21.97 6.43 16.67
N SER A 199 -22.34 6.26 15.40
CA SER A 199 -21.38 6.06 14.30
C SER A 199 -20.47 7.27 14.12
N LYS A 200 -19.18 6.98 13.92
CA LYS A 200 -18.17 7.96 13.53
C LYS A 200 -17.82 7.74 12.06
N ILE A 201 -17.90 8.78 11.26
CA ILE A 201 -17.59 8.76 9.83
C ILE A 201 -16.50 9.81 9.61
N ASN A 202 -15.27 9.38 9.36
CA ASN A 202 -14.14 10.25 9.08
C ASN A 202 -13.62 9.99 7.66
N LEU A 203 -13.67 11.00 6.81
CA LEU A 203 -13.20 10.95 5.43
C LEU A 203 -12.09 12.00 5.24
N SER A 204 -10.98 11.63 4.61
CA SER A 204 -9.86 12.54 4.36
C SER A 204 -9.10 12.26 3.07
N THR A 205 -8.78 13.30 2.31
CA THR A 205 -7.81 13.24 1.20
C THR A 205 -6.81 14.39 1.27
N VAL A 206 -5.60 14.22 0.72
CA VAL A 206 -4.68 15.35 0.53
C VAL A 206 -4.91 15.99 -0.83
N ASN A 207 -4.89 15.21 -1.91
CA ASN A 207 -5.12 15.67 -3.27
C ASN A 207 -6.26 14.85 -3.90
N GLY A 208 -7.46 15.42 -3.94
CA GLY A 208 -8.64 14.79 -4.53
C GLY A 208 -9.97 15.25 -3.94
N GLN A 209 -11.05 14.64 -4.41
CA GLN A 209 -12.41 14.95 -3.97
C GLN A 209 -12.87 13.96 -2.89
N VAL A 210 -13.73 14.42 -1.98
CA VAL A 210 -14.45 13.56 -1.02
C VAL A 210 -15.94 13.66 -1.28
N ASN A 211 -16.56 12.56 -1.67
CA ASN A 211 -18.00 12.44 -1.90
C ASN A 211 -18.62 11.54 -0.83
N LEU A 212 -19.60 12.07 -0.10
CA LEU A 212 -20.33 11.36 0.93
C LEU A 212 -21.83 11.39 0.61
N THR A 213 -22.43 10.22 0.41
CA THR A 213 -23.88 10.04 0.27
C THR A 213 -24.46 9.53 1.60
N LEU A 214 -25.47 10.24 2.12
CA LEU A 214 -26.16 9.92 3.37
C LEU A 214 -27.67 9.71 3.12
N PRO A 215 -28.35 8.85 3.91
CA PRO A 215 -29.81 8.81 3.95
C PRO A 215 -30.40 10.20 4.26
N SER A 216 -31.57 10.52 3.71
CA SER A 216 -32.20 11.83 3.93
C SER A 216 -32.61 12.03 5.41
N ASP A 217 -32.97 10.94 6.09
CA ASP A 217 -33.36 10.87 7.51
C ASP A 217 -32.17 10.72 8.47
N VAL A 218 -30.95 11.03 8.04
CA VAL A 218 -29.73 10.98 8.87
C VAL A 218 -29.82 11.93 10.07
N ASN A 219 -29.35 11.47 11.23
CA ASN A 219 -29.21 12.25 12.46
C ASN A 219 -27.73 12.42 12.80
N ALA A 220 -27.12 13.53 12.38
CA ALA A 220 -25.66 13.69 12.41
C ALA A 220 -25.20 15.13 12.66
N THR A 221 -24.14 15.26 13.45
CA THR A 221 -23.32 16.47 13.53
C THR A 221 -22.23 16.39 12.45
N VAL A 222 -22.27 17.32 11.50
CA VAL A 222 -21.40 17.35 10.31
C VAL A 222 -20.39 18.47 10.45
N LYS A 223 -19.11 18.12 10.30
CA LYS A 223 -17.99 19.06 10.13
C LYS A 223 -17.26 18.75 8.82
N ALA A 224 -17.02 19.77 8.00
CA ALA A 224 -16.25 19.63 6.77
C ALA A 224 -15.26 20.80 6.64
N ASP A 225 -13.97 20.47 6.51
CA ASP A 225 -12.87 21.44 6.38
C ASP A 225 -12.13 21.20 5.04
N SER A 226 -12.08 22.19 4.15
CA SER A 226 -11.34 22.13 2.87
C SER A 226 -10.38 23.32 2.77
N LEU A 227 -9.07 23.11 2.64
CA LEU A 227 -8.10 24.22 2.53
C LEU A 227 -8.18 24.91 1.16
N ASN A 228 -8.21 24.13 0.09
CA ASN A 228 -8.26 24.59 -1.30
C ASN A 228 -9.30 23.76 -2.09
N GLY A 229 -10.55 24.20 -2.07
CA GLY A 229 -11.65 23.51 -2.73
C GLY A 229 -13.00 24.21 -2.57
N ASN A 230 -14.05 23.59 -3.11
CA ASN A 230 -15.43 23.96 -2.81
C ASN A 230 -16.04 22.97 -1.81
N ILE A 231 -16.99 23.42 -1.00
CA ILE A 231 -17.85 22.53 -0.21
C ILE A 231 -19.27 22.65 -0.76
N ALA A 232 -19.84 21.53 -1.19
CA ALA A 232 -21.23 21.40 -1.61
C ALA A 232 -21.97 20.51 -0.61
N ASN A 233 -23.23 20.84 -0.30
CA ASN A 233 -24.07 19.96 0.50
C ASN A 233 -25.56 20.10 0.13
N ASP A 234 -26.26 18.97 0.05
CA ASP A 234 -27.68 18.91 -0.31
C ASP A 234 -28.60 19.17 0.89
N PHE A 235 -28.04 19.34 2.09
CA PHE A 235 -28.76 19.50 3.36
C PHE A 235 -29.03 20.98 3.73
N GLY A 236 -28.57 21.94 2.92
CA GLY A 236 -28.81 23.37 3.15
C GLY A 236 -27.99 23.98 4.30
N LEU A 237 -26.94 23.31 4.78
CA LEU A 237 -26.02 23.87 5.76
C LEU A 237 -25.17 24.98 5.13
N PRO A 238 -24.96 26.14 5.82
CA PRO A 238 -24.16 27.21 5.28
C PRO A 238 -22.67 26.82 5.26
N VAL A 239 -22.00 27.17 4.15
CA VAL A 239 -20.56 27.04 3.98
C VAL A 239 -19.92 28.41 4.19
N ARG A 240 -19.07 28.53 5.20
CA ARG A 240 -18.24 29.72 5.41
C ARG A 240 -17.01 29.65 4.48
N LYS A 241 -16.63 30.80 3.95
CA LYS A 241 -15.35 31.00 3.24
C LYS A 241 -14.37 31.66 4.21
N GLY A 242 -13.15 31.15 4.30
CA GLY A 242 -12.08 31.78 5.05
C GLY A 242 -11.64 33.11 4.41
N GLN A 243 -11.06 33.99 5.22
CA GLN A 243 -10.66 35.35 4.81
C GLN A 243 -9.52 35.37 3.77
N TYR A 244 -8.66 34.34 3.78
CA TYR A 244 -7.51 34.22 2.87
C TYR A 244 -7.53 32.90 2.09
N VAL A 245 -7.64 31.79 2.81
CA VAL A 245 -7.75 30.43 2.27
C VAL A 245 -8.75 29.63 3.12
N GLY A 246 -9.15 28.46 2.65
CA GLY A 246 -10.04 27.57 3.37
C GLY A 246 -11.53 27.85 3.18
N ARG A 247 -12.31 26.79 3.34
CA ARG A 247 -13.78 26.82 3.49
C ARG A 247 -14.14 25.82 4.57
N ASP A 248 -15.12 26.16 5.39
CA ASP A 248 -15.57 25.32 6.48
C ASP A 248 -17.09 25.30 6.61
N LEU A 249 -17.60 24.13 6.98
CA LEU A 249 -19.00 23.87 7.26
C LEU A 249 -19.06 23.17 8.61
N TYR A 250 -19.90 23.66 9.52
CA TYR A 250 -20.19 23.00 10.77
C TYR A 250 -21.66 23.15 11.12
N GLY A 251 -22.35 22.03 11.30
CA GLY A 251 -23.80 22.02 11.49
C GLY A 251 -24.32 20.69 12.02
N ARG A 252 -25.60 20.68 12.39
CA ARG A 252 -26.31 19.51 12.90
C ARG A 252 -27.55 19.25 12.08
N ILE A 253 -27.70 18.01 11.61
CA ILE A 253 -28.87 17.50 10.90
C ILE A 253 -29.64 16.64 11.91
N GLY A 254 -30.90 16.97 12.16
CA GLY A 254 -31.75 16.25 13.12
C GLY A 254 -31.21 16.33 14.57
N THR A 255 -31.24 15.22 15.31
CA THR A 255 -30.78 15.14 16.70
C THR A 255 -29.26 15.31 16.85
N GLY A 256 -28.49 14.97 15.81
CA GLY A 256 -27.03 15.16 15.76
C GLY A 256 -26.19 14.03 16.35
N GLU A 257 -26.80 12.87 16.61
CA GLU A 257 -26.20 11.71 17.31
C GLU A 257 -24.92 11.16 16.66
N ALA A 258 -24.90 10.95 15.35
CA ALA A 258 -23.71 10.49 14.64
C ALA A 258 -22.70 11.63 14.42
N GLN A 259 -21.41 11.31 14.35
CA GLN A 259 -20.34 12.28 14.12
C GLN A 259 -19.71 12.10 12.74
N ILE A 260 -19.82 13.12 11.89
CA ILE A 260 -19.34 13.09 10.51
C ILE A 260 -18.27 14.17 10.32
N LYS A 261 -17.07 13.77 9.90
CA LYS A 261 -15.94 14.65 9.60
C LYS A 261 -15.42 14.43 8.18
N LEU A 262 -15.32 15.48 7.39
CA LEU A 262 -14.69 15.48 6.06
C LEU A 262 -13.51 16.46 6.03
N ASN A 263 -12.40 16.05 5.41
CA ASN A 263 -11.18 16.85 5.34
C ASN A 263 -10.61 16.78 3.92
N SER A 264 -10.23 17.91 3.31
CA SER A 264 -9.38 17.92 2.12
C SER A 264 -8.35 19.05 2.16
N VAL A 265 -7.13 18.80 1.67
CA VAL A 265 -6.13 19.85 1.47
C VAL A 265 -6.36 20.51 0.10
N ASN A 266 -6.32 19.74 -0.99
CA ASN A 266 -6.56 20.19 -2.35
C ASN A 266 -7.70 19.37 -3.00
N GLY A 267 -8.90 19.92 -2.97
CA GLY A 267 -10.06 19.40 -3.70
C GLY A 267 -11.39 19.59 -2.99
N GLY A 268 -12.47 19.32 -3.73
CA GLY A 268 -13.84 19.55 -3.28
C GLY A 268 -14.36 18.51 -2.28
N LEU A 269 -15.26 18.96 -1.41
CA LEU A 269 -16.07 18.10 -0.53
C LEU A 269 -17.53 18.18 -1.00
N SER A 270 -18.18 17.04 -1.22
CA SER A 270 -19.61 16.95 -1.56
C SER A 270 -20.34 16.07 -0.57
N ILE A 271 -21.41 16.59 0.02
CA ILE A 271 -22.26 15.89 1.01
C ILE A 271 -23.68 15.79 0.45
N SER A 272 -23.98 14.66 -0.18
CA SER A 272 -25.21 14.47 -0.94
C SER A 272 -26.24 13.61 -0.22
N ARG A 273 -27.52 13.83 -0.57
CA ARG A 273 -28.64 13.02 -0.08
C ARG A 273 -28.86 11.81 -0.99
N LYS A 274 -29.07 10.64 -0.39
CA LYS A 274 -29.53 9.44 -1.08
C LYS A 274 -30.94 9.69 -1.60
N ASN A 275 -31.25 9.26 -2.82
CA ASN A 275 -32.61 9.37 -3.38
C ASN A 275 -33.50 8.25 -2.81
N ASP A 276 -33.76 8.32 -1.51
CA ASP A 276 -34.44 7.30 -0.70
C ASP A 276 -35.94 7.57 -0.47
N GLY A 277 -36.45 8.68 -1.01
CA GLY A 277 -37.85 9.11 -0.86
C GLY A 277 -38.22 9.60 0.54
N ARG A 278 -37.27 9.73 1.48
CA ARG A 278 -37.54 10.16 2.85
C ARG A 278 -37.46 11.68 2.98
N SER A 279 -38.25 12.25 3.88
CA SER A 279 -38.16 13.68 4.19
C SER A 279 -36.82 14.00 4.86
N PRO A 280 -36.10 15.07 4.44
CA PRO A 280 -34.84 15.44 5.05
C PRO A 280 -35.03 15.98 6.46
N ASN A 281 -34.18 15.56 7.39
CA ASN A 281 -34.16 16.11 8.75
C ASN A 281 -33.74 17.60 8.76
N PRO A 282 -34.25 18.40 9.72
CA PRO A 282 -33.94 19.83 9.79
C PRO A 282 -32.45 20.08 10.06
N ALA A 283 -31.87 20.99 9.29
CA ALA A 283 -30.46 21.37 9.36
C ALA A 283 -30.28 22.65 10.19
N THR A 284 -29.37 22.62 11.17
CA THR A 284 -29.04 23.73 12.06
C THR A 284 -27.58 24.13 11.86
N ASN A 285 -27.31 25.41 11.59
CA ASN A 285 -25.94 25.93 11.57
C ASN A 285 -25.32 25.88 12.98
N LEU A 286 -24.07 25.40 13.09
CA LEU A 286 -23.28 25.42 14.32
C LEU A 286 -21.98 26.22 14.19
N LEU A 287 -21.70 26.83 13.03
CA LEU A 287 -20.61 27.79 12.89
C LEU A 287 -20.85 28.98 13.82
N PRO A 288 -19.85 29.42 14.60
CA PRO A 288 -20.00 30.61 15.44
C PRO A 288 -20.22 31.84 14.54
N ASN A 289 -21.19 32.68 14.90
CA ASN A 289 -21.39 33.96 14.25
C ASN A 289 -20.07 34.75 14.26
N LYS A 290 -19.61 35.16 13.08
CA LYS A 290 -18.53 36.15 12.98
C LYS A 290 -19.04 37.41 13.67
N LYS A 291 -18.27 37.97 14.61
CA LYS A 291 -18.59 39.31 15.13
C LYS A 291 -18.42 40.34 14.02
N ALA A 292 -19.16 41.44 14.09
CA ALA A 292 -19.12 42.52 13.11
C ALA A 292 -17.91 43.48 13.32
N ASP A 293 -16.79 42.93 13.80
CA ASP A 293 -15.62 43.67 14.30
C ASP A 293 -14.48 43.69 13.26
N ASP A 294 -14.61 42.91 12.19
CA ASP A 294 -13.58 42.60 11.18
C ASP A 294 -13.83 43.29 9.82
N ASP A 295 -14.55 44.42 9.79
CA ASP A 295 -14.71 45.25 8.59
C ASP A 295 -13.41 46.04 8.34
N TRP A 296 -12.47 45.40 7.67
CA TRP A 296 -11.21 46.01 7.18
C TRP A 296 -11.42 46.80 5.87
N ASP A 297 -12.44 47.65 5.84
CA ASP A 297 -12.51 48.78 4.89
C ASP A 297 -11.57 49.89 5.40
N GLY A 298 -10.27 49.69 5.18
CA GLY A 298 -9.22 50.60 5.60
C GLY A 298 -8.07 50.64 4.60
N ASP A 299 -7.75 51.84 4.12
CA ASP A 299 -6.71 52.07 3.12
C ASP A 299 -5.33 51.56 3.56
N ILE A 300 -4.51 51.21 2.56
CA ILE A 300 -3.19 50.58 2.76
C ILE A 300 -2.17 51.60 3.29
N ASP A 301 -2.15 51.83 4.61
CA ASP A 301 -1.15 52.66 5.27
C ASP A 301 0.07 51.80 5.70
N GLU A 302 1.22 52.08 5.09
CA GLU A 302 2.41 51.21 4.96
C GLU A 302 3.15 50.88 6.29
N LYS A 303 2.63 51.34 7.43
CA LYS A 303 3.29 51.35 8.74
C LYS A 303 2.94 50.16 9.66
N SER A 304 1.97 49.32 9.29
CA SER A 304 1.51 48.18 10.11
C SER A 304 2.47 46.99 10.05
N SER A 305 3.07 46.73 8.88
CA SER A 305 4.00 45.62 8.57
C SER A 305 5.20 45.54 9.53
N ALA A 306 5.78 46.69 9.87
CA ALA A 306 6.92 46.78 10.79
C ALA A 306 6.59 46.33 12.23
N ARG A 307 5.32 46.40 12.65
CA ARG A 307 4.89 45.99 14.00
C ARG A 307 4.61 44.50 14.09
N SER A 308 3.98 43.91 13.06
CA SER A 308 3.67 42.49 13.02
C SER A 308 4.92 41.61 12.81
N ALA A 309 5.81 41.97 11.88
CA ALA A 309 7.07 41.25 11.65
C ALA A 309 7.93 41.18 12.93
N ALA A 310 8.14 42.33 13.58
CA ALA A 310 8.88 42.43 14.83
C ALA A 310 8.20 41.71 16.02
N GLN A 311 6.95 41.29 15.92
CA GLN A 311 6.28 40.47 16.93
C GLN A 311 6.49 38.97 16.66
N ILE A 312 6.32 38.54 15.41
CA ILE A 312 6.57 37.18 14.93
C ILE A 312 8.03 36.77 15.21
N ASP A 313 9.02 37.62 14.88
CA ASP A 313 10.44 37.35 15.13
C ASP A 313 10.73 37.12 16.63
N ARG A 314 10.05 37.84 17.53
CA ARG A 314 10.21 37.69 18.99
C ARG A 314 9.52 36.44 19.56
N GLU A 315 8.67 35.77 18.79
CA GLU A 315 8.05 34.50 19.15
C GLU A 315 8.86 33.32 18.56
N VAL A 316 9.28 33.40 17.29
CA VAL A 316 10.22 32.47 16.68
C VAL A 316 11.54 32.42 17.47
N ALA A 317 12.10 33.58 17.83
CA ALA A 317 13.31 33.66 18.66
C ALA A 317 13.10 33.23 20.12
N ARG A 318 11.87 32.99 20.59
CA ARG A 318 11.61 32.28 21.87
C ARG A 318 11.57 30.78 21.64
N ALA A 319 10.73 30.29 20.72
CA ALA A 319 10.60 28.88 20.38
C ALA A 319 11.95 28.21 20.03
N VAL A 320 12.82 28.90 19.27
CA VAL A 320 14.18 28.40 18.95
C VAL A 320 15.09 28.33 20.18
N ARG A 321 14.97 29.24 21.15
CA ARG A 321 15.73 29.17 22.41
C ARG A 321 15.24 28.04 23.31
N ASP A 322 13.93 27.87 23.43
CA ASP A 322 13.35 26.86 24.31
C ASP A 322 13.58 25.45 23.74
N SER A 323 13.47 25.27 22.41
CA SER A 323 13.90 24.04 21.70
C SER A 323 15.40 23.74 21.90
N ARG A 324 16.28 24.75 21.82
CA ARG A 324 17.71 24.59 22.12
C ARG A 324 17.99 24.23 23.59
N ARG A 325 17.15 24.66 24.54
CA ARG A 325 17.27 24.26 25.95
C ARG A 325 16.87 22.81 26.16
N VAL A 326 15.71 22.40 25.63
CA VAL A 326 15.24 21.01 25.72
C VAL A 326 16.23 20.04 25.05
N THR A 327 16.74 20.37 23.86
CA THR A 327 17.75 19.52 23.18
C THR A 327 19.11 19.53 23.89
N ALA A 328 19.55 20.63 24.49
CA ALA A 328 20.76 20.63 25.33
C ALA A 328 20.60 19.79 26.61
N GLN A 329 19.40 19.74 27.20
CA GLN A 329 19.11 18.87 28.34
C GLN A 329 19.10 17.39 27.95
N SER A 330 18.38 17.01 26.88
CA SER A 330 18.33 15.61 26.44
C SER A 330 19.69 15.10 25.92
N MET A 331 20.49 15.95 25.27
CA MET A 331 21.87 15.61 24.90
C MET A 331 22.73 15.32 26.13
N LYS A 332 22.61 16.12 27.21
CA LYS A 332 23.36 15.94 28.46
C LYS A 332 22.89 14.72 29.28
N GLU A 333 21.62 14.33 29.14
CA GLU A 333 21.08 13.10 29.71
C GLU A 333 21.54 11.86 28.91
N ALA A 334 21.58 11.94 27.59
CA ALA A 334 22.14 10.90 26.72
C ALA A 334 23.66 10.72 26.91
N GLU A 335 24.41 11.81 27.08
CA GLU A 335 25.85 11.81 27.38
C GLU A 335 26.14 11.03 28.68
N LYS A 336 25.40 11.33 29.77
CA LYS A 336 25.49 10.58 31.02
C LYS A 336 25.10 9.10 30.88
N ALA A 337 24.09 8.80 30.06
CA ALA A 337 23.69 7.41 29.80
C ALA A 337 24.81 6.64 29.05
N LEU A 338 25.49 7.30 28.11
CA LEU A 338 26.64 6.74 27.39
C LEU A 338 27.86 6.53 28.31
N GLU A 339 28.18 7.48 29.18
CA GLU A 339 29.23 7.31 30.21
C GLU A 339 28.94 6.11 31.12
N ALA A 340 27.69 5.93 31.55
CA ALA A 340 27.27 4.81 32.39
C ALA A 340 27.35 3.43 31.67
N ILE A 341 27.32 3.41 30.34
CA ILE A 341 27.42 2.18 29.53
C ILE A 341 28.88 1.77 29.29
N GLY A 342 29.82 2.72 29.19
CA GLY A 342 31.23 2.48 28.89
C GLY A 342 31.88 1.33 29.68
N PRO A 343 31.84 1.31 31.03
CA PRO A 343 32.43 0.25 31.85
C PRO A 343 31.83 -1.14 31.62
N ASN A 344 30.59 -1.23 31.13
CA ASN A 344 29.95 -2.51 30.80
C ASN A 344 30.32 -2.97 29.39
N LEU A 345 30.45 -2.05 28.43
CA LEU A 345 30.92 -2.37 27.07
C LEU A 345 32.34 -2.97 27.08
N GLU A 346 33.21 -2.41 27.92
CA GLU A 346 34.59 -2.89 28.05
C GLU A 346 34.67 -4.28 28.70
N ARG A 347 33.82 -4.56 29.71
CA ARG A 347 33.66 -5.89 30.32
C ARG A 347 33.13 -6.93 29.32
N LEU A 348 32.16 -6.57 28.47
CA LEU A 348 31.64 -7.43 27.42
C LEU A 348 32.76 -7.78 26.42
N ARG A 349 33.50 -6.78 25.94
CA ARG A 349 34.63 -6.98 25.01
C ARG A 349 35.72 -7.89 25.57
N ILE A 350 36.04 -7.79 26.86
CA ILE A 350 37.02 -8.66 27.53
C ILE A 350 36.51 -10.12 27.63
N ASN A 351 35.22 -10.33 27.92
CA ASN A 351 34.64 -11.69 27.93
C ASN A 351 34.55 -12.30 26.52
N GLU A 352 34.21 -11.50 25.52
CA GLU A 352 34.12 -11.95 24.13
C GLU A 352 35.50 -12.35 23.57
N LEU A 353 36.55 -11.56 23.84
CA LEU A 353 37.93 -11.93 23.53
C LEU A 353 38.37 -13.25 24.20
N LYS A 354 38.05 -13.44 25.49
CA LYS A 354 38.35 -14.71 26.20
C LYS A 354 37.61 -15.92 25.60
N ASN A 355 36.36 -15.75 25.16
CA ASN A 355 35.62 -16.80 24.48
C ASN A 355 36.22 -17.12 23.10
N LEU A 356 36.68 -16.11 22.35
CA LEU A 356 37.36 -16.29 21.07
C LEU A 356 38.71 -17.00 21.22
N GLU A 357 39.52 -16.64 22.21
CA GLU A 357 40.76 -17.36 22.54
C GLU A 357 40.50 -18.82 22.91
N LYS A 358 39.49 -19.07 23.75
CA LYS A 358 39.12 -20.43 24.16
C LYS A 358 38.66 -21.29 22.97
N MET A 359 37.74 -20.78 22.14
CA MET A 359 37.30 -21.47 20.92
C MET A 359 38.45 -21.75 19.95
N LYS A 360 39.48 -20.88 19.89
CA LYS A 360 40.66 -21.14 19.06
C LYS A 360 41.48 -22.34 19.57
N VAL A 361 41.68 -22.46 20.89
CA VAL A 361 42.34 -23.63 21.51
C VAL A 361 41.54 -24.91 21.27
N ASP A 362 40.21 -24.84 21.37
CA ASP A 362 39.32 -25.98 21.09
C ASP A 362 39.41 -26.42 19.60
N VAL A 363 39.55 -25.48 18.66
CA VAL A 363 39.76 -25.78 17.22
C VAL A 363 41.14 -26.38 16.94
N ASP A 364 42.21 -25.84 17.53
CA ASP A 364 43.58 -26.33 17.30
C ASP A 364 43.76 -27.76 17.87
N THR A 365 43.14 -28.06 19.02
CA THR A 365 43.11 -29.42 19.60
C THR A 365 42.31 -30.40 18.74
N MET A 366 41.14 -30.00 18.21
CA MET A 366 40.39 -30.82 17.24
C MET A 366 41.18 -31.11 15.96
N GLN A 367 41.99 -30.17 15.46
CA GLN A 367 42.86 -30.42 14.30
C GLN A 367 44.03 -31.37 14.61
N LEU A 368 44.58 -31.31 15.83
CA LEU A 368 45.61 -32.24 16.28
C LEU A 368 45.07 -33.69 16.37
N GLU A 369 43.90 -33.88 16.97
CA GLU A 369 43.24 -35.20 16.99
C GLU A 369 42.96 -35.75 15.58
N LYS A 370 42.50 -34.89 14.66
CA LYS A 370 42.21 -35.31 13.29
C LYS A 370 43.46 -35.79 12.56
N LYS A 371 44.58 -35.06 12.68
CA LYS A 371 45.88 -35.47 12.14
C LYS A 371 46.41 -36.77 12.76
N GLN A 372 46.14 -37.03 14.04
CA GLN A 372 46.48 -38.31 14.67
C GLN A 372 45.65 -39.47 14.09
N LYS A 373 44.34 -39.28 13.87
CA LYS A 373 43.45 -40.30 13.29
C LYS A 373 43.78 -40.60 11.81
N GLU A 374 44.18 -39.60 11.03
CA GLU A 374 44.57 -39.77 9.61
C GLU A 374 45.90 -40.54 9.43
N ASN A 375 46.76 -40.60 10.45
CA ASN A 375 48.10 -41.19 10.38
C ASN A 375 48.19 -42.68 10.82
N ILE A 376 47.05 -43.39 10.88
CA ILE A 376 46.94 -44.76 11.44
C ILE A 376 46.69 -45.84 10.35
N TYR A 377 46.66 -45.47 9.06
CA TYR A 377 46.58 -46.42 7.94
C TYR A 377 47.89 -46.48 7.13
N PRO A 378 48.60 -47.63 7.08
CA PRO A 378 49.85 -47.75 6.33
C PRO A 378 49.63 -47.85 4.81
N GLN A 379 50.58 -47.31 4.05
CA GLN A 379 50.56 -47.26 2.58
C GLN A 379 51.11 -48.53 1.92
N GLY A 380 50.51 -48.89 0.77
CA GLY A 380 51.11 -49.72 -0.27
C GLY A 380 50.67 -51.19 -0.33
N TRP A 381 50.22 -51.63 -1.52
CA TRP A 381 51.12 -52.21 -2.54
C TRP A 381 50.46 -52.11 -3.94
N SER A 382 51.20 -52.41 -5.01
CA SER A 382 50.90 -51.99 -6.40
C SER A 382 50.07 -52.97 -7.25
N SER A 383 49.51 -52.46 -8.35
CA SER A 383 48.58 -53.14 -9.28
C SER A 383 49.26 -54.08 -10.31
N ALA A 384 48.68 -55.26 -10.56
CA ALA A 384 49.03 -56.13 -11.70
C ALA A 384 47.86 -57.01 -12.23
N VAL A 385 47.14 -56.50 -13.24
CA VAL A 385 46.90 -57.14 -14.57
C VAL A 385 46.52 -58.65 -14.66
N TRP A 386 45.25 -58.91 -15.06
CA TRP A 386 44.69 -60.06 -15.85
C TRP A 386 44.86 -61.51 -15.30
N PHE A 387 43.83 -62.38 -15.25
CA PHE A 387 43.08 -62.93 -16.39
C PHE A 387 41.71 -63.56 -15.97
N SER A 388 41.00 -64.18 -16.92
CA SER A 388 39.67 -64.80 -16.75
C SER A 388 39.65 -66.18 -16.06
N GLY A 389 38.59 -66.50 -15.31
CA GLY A 389 38.21 -67.88 -15.00
C GLY A 389 37.20 -68.04 -13.86
N SER A 390 35.97 -68.44 -14.19
CA SER A 390 35.02 -68.95 -13.18
C SER A 390 35.32 -70.42 -12.88
N PRO A 391 35.46 -70.78 -11.60
CA PRO A 391 34.66 -71.89 -11.09
C PRO A 391 34.05 -71.57 -9.71
N GLY A 392 32.82 -72.03 -9.48
CA GLY A 392 32.26 -72.13 -8.12
C GLY A 392 32.35 -73.56 -7.62
N ILE A 393 32.39 -73.76 -6.29
CA ILE A 393 31.98 -75.01 -5.65
C ILE A 393 31.56 -74.78 -4.18
N GLU A 394 30.45 -75.45 -3.85
CA GLU A 394 29.85 -75.83 -2.56
C GLU A 394 30.24 -75.18 -1.20
N LYS A 395 29.20 -74.63 -0.57
CA LYS A 395 28.70 -74.93 0.79
C LYS A 395 29.71 -75.47 1.84
N LYS A 396 29.77 -74.76 2.96
CA LYS A 396 29.53 -75.39 4.28
C LYS A 396 28.42 -74.64 5.02
N ARG A 397 27.52 -75.39 5.64
CA ARG A 397 26.59 -74.85 6.65
C ARG A 397 27.29 -74.89 8.01
N ASN A 398 27.02 -73.91 8.86
CA ASN A 398 26.90 -74.13 10.30
C ASN A 398 25.83 -73.17 10.81
N SER A 399 24.77 -73.74 11.37
CA SER A 399 23.62 -73.03 11.91
C SER A 399 23.71 -72.99 13.43
N PHE A 400 23.48 -71.84 14.05
CA PHE A 400 22.83 -71.75 15.35
C PHE A 400 21.94 -70.51 15.40
N ALA A 401 20.86 -70.58 16.16
CA ALA A 401 19.95 -69.48 16.42
C ALA A 401 19.77 -69.35 17.93
N ILE A 402 19.78 -68.12 18.43
CA ILE A 402 19.38 -67.77 19.79
C ILE A 402 18.53 -66.51 19.67
N SER A 403 17.34 -66.54 20.27
CA SER A 403 16.47 -65.39 20.46
C SER A 403 16.72 -64.75 21.81
N GLY A 404 16.72 -63.42 21.86
CA GLY A 404 16.70 -62.59 23.07
C GLY A 404 16.04 -61.26 22.75
#